data_AF-A0A4Y3WV33-F1
#
_entry.id   AF-A0A4Y3WV33-F1
#
_cell.length_a   1.000
_cell.length_b   1.000
_cell.length_c   1.000
_cell.angle_alpha   90.00
_cell.angle_beta   90.00
_cell.angle_gamma   90.00
#
_symmetry.space_group_name_H-M   'P 1'
#
loop_
_entity.id
_entity.type
_entity.pdbx_description
1 polymer ?
#
loop_
_entity_poly.entity_id
_entity_poly.type
_entity_poly.pdbx_seq_one_letter_code
_entity_poly.pdbx_strand_id
1 'polypeptide(L)'
;MVGRTLTAVAKLSTVPAWVRRPLPAVAGVEDFLLRLYRRTESAEALAGFIALSWLGGEAADGPLLWAAPPEERFARAFLAVADALAEGESYPPPEWWRAEAGCLAPMTEAQWNERAGSWPERFYAHGVVCALGWVLGVFDDPAIMAPLHCGDGRSVGYGPREEWRVRLRACAVPLHLRNEEIAEWLRSGAGSQSGPAAVGAARATPSRSTG
;
A
#
# COMPACT_ATOMS: atom_id res chain seq x y z
N MET A 1 -1.34 -1.39 -23.72
CA MET A 1 -1.10 -2.42 -22.69
C MET A 1 -1.64 -3.75 -23.19
N VAL A 2 -0.75 -4.65 -23.59
CA VAL A 2 -1.13 -6.00 -24.06
C VAL A 2 -1.68 -6.78 -22.88
N GLY A 3 -2.91 -7.31 -23.04
CA GLY A 3 -3.57 -8.17 -22.08
C GLY A 3 -2.76 -9.45 -21.85
N ARG A 4 -1.86 -9.42 -20.87
CA ARG A 4 -1.44 -10.65 -20.19
C ARG A 4 -2.55 -10.99 -19.21
N THR A 5 -3.19 -12.14 -19.43
CA THR A 5 -4.07 -12.76 -18.44
C THR A 5 -3.22 -13.02 -17.19
N LEU A 6 -3.31 -12.13 -16.20
CA LEU A 6 -2.66 -12.31 -14.91
C LEU A 6 -3.34 -13.49 -14.18
N THR A 7 -2.88 -14.71 -14.42
CA THR A 7 -3.06 -15.85 -13.50
C THR A 7 -2.16 -15.66 -12.27
N ALA A 8 -2.15 -14.46 -11.70
CA ALA A 8 -1.43 -14.15 -10.49
C ALA A 8 -2.21 -14.74 -9.31
N VAL A 9 -1.52 -15.54 -8.51
CA VAL A 9 -2.02 -16.11 -7.25
C VAL A 9 -1.03 -15.64 -6.19
N ALA A 10 -1.52 -15.09 -5.08
CA ALA A 10 -0.65 -14.69 -3.98
C ALA A 10 -0.01 -15.94 -3.35
N LYS A 11 1.32 -15.97 -3.32
CA LYS A 11 2.11 -17.18 -3.06
C LYS A 11 3.41 -16.92 -2.30
N LEU A 12 3.59 -15.73 -1.73
CA LEU A 12 4.84 -15.37 -1.07
C LEU A 12 5.19 -16.38 0.04
N SER A 13 6.23 -17.18 -0.22
CA SER A 13 6.70 -18.26 0.64
C SER A 13 7.98 -17.91 1.40
N THR A 14 8.66 -16.84 0.96
CA THR A 14 9.87 -16.31 1.57
C THR A 14 9.90 -14.78 1.42
N VAL A 15 10.64 -14.12 2.31
CA VAL A 15 11.02 -12.70 2.14
C VAL A 15 12.51 -12.56 2.38
N PRO A 16 13.19 -11.62 1.72
CA PRO A 16 14.59 -11.32 1.99
C PRO A 16 14.81 -10.88 3.44
N ALA A 17 15.97 -11.20 4.00
CA ALA A 17 16.30 -10.89 5.41
C ALA A 17 16.29 -9.38 5.75
N TRP A 18 16.44 -8.51 4.75
CA TRP A 18 16.38 -7.06 4.93
C TRP A 18 14.95 -6.52 5.08
N VAL A 19 13.92 -7.32 4.75
CA VAL A 19 12.52 -6.92 4.92
C VAL A 19 12.19 -6.88 6.40
N ARG A 20 11.76 -5.70 6.88
CA ARG A 20 11.48 -5.49 8.31
C ARG A 20 10.21 -6.18 8.80
N ARG A 21 9.30 -6.50 7.87
CA ARG A 21 7.98 -7.06 8.18
C ARG A 21 8.05 -8.59 8.17
N PRO A 22 7.41 -9.29 9.12
CA PRO A 22 7.43 -10.75 9.15
C PRO A 22 6.69 -11.31 7.92
N LEU A 23 7.16 -12.44 7.38
CA LEU A 23 6.59 -13.08 6.19
C LEU A 23 5.05 -13.18 6.21
N PRO A 24 4.38 -13.64 7.30
CA PRO A 24 2.92 -13.71 7.32
C PRO A 24 2.21 -12.38 7.13
N ALA A 25 2.81 -11.27 7.59
CA ALA A 25 2.25 -9.93 7.41
C ALA A 25 2.35 -9.50 5.94
N VAL A 26 3.51 -9.71 5.32
CA VAL A 26 3.73 -9.35 3.91
C VAL A 26 2.83 -10.17 2.99
N ALA A 27 2.77 -11.49 3.19
CA ALA A 27 1.92 -12.38 2.41
C ALA A 27 0.42 -12.05 2.58
N GLY A 28 -0.02 -11.72 3.80
CA GLY A 28 -1.40 -11.32 4.07
C GLY A 28 -1.80 -10.02 3.36
N VAL A 29 -0.88 -9.05 3.30
CA VAL A 29 -1.10 -7.78 2.59
C VAL A 29 -1.04 -7.98 1.07
N GLU A 30 -0.06 -8.71 0.55
CA GLU A 30 0.06 -9.09 -0.86
C GLU A 30 -1.24 -9.71 -1.39
N ASP A 31 -1.74 -10.75 -0.71
CA ASP A 31 -2.99 -11.43 -1.07
C ASP A 31 -4.22 -10.51 -1.04
N PHE A 32 -4.28 -9.62 -0.05
CA PHE A 32 -5.36 -8.63 0.01
C PHE A 32 -5.29 -7.62 -1.13
N LEU A 33 -4.10 -7.13 -1.50
CA LEU A 33 -3.92 -6.21 -2.63
C LEU A 33 -4.31 -6.85 -3.96
N LEU A 34 -3.98 -8.13 -4.17
CA LEU A 34 -4.42 -8.86 -5.36
C LEU A 34 -5.95 -8.96 -5.45
N ARG A 35 -6.62 -9.29 -4.35
CA ARG A 35 -8.09 -9.28 -4.29
C ARG A 35 -8.66 -7.89 -4.56
N LEU A 36 -8.01 -6.87 -4.01
CA LEU A 36 -8.46 -5.50 -4.17
C LEU A 36 -8.34 -5.04 -5.61
N TYR A 37 -7.22 -5.35 -6.28
CA TYR A 37 -7.06 -5.11 -7.71
C TYR A 37 -8.13 -5.82 -8.54
N ARG A 38 -8.42 -7.10 -8.29
CA ARG A 38 -9.49 -7.82 -9.00
C ARG A 38 -10.88 -7.18 -8.84
N ARG A 39 -11.09 -6.39 -7.79
CA ARG A 39 -12.35 -5.70 -7.52
C ARG A 39 -12.40 -4.28 -8.08
N THR A 40 -11.29 -3.55 -8.04
CA THR A 40 -11.25 -2.11 -8.34
C THR A 40 -10.54 -1.79 -9.65
N GLU A 41 -9.78 -2.74 -10.18
CA GLU A 41 -8.85 -2.58 -11.29
C GLU A 41 -7.80 -1.48 -11.04
N SER A 42 -7.59 -1.10 -9.76
CA SER A 42 -6.69 -0.03 -9.37
C SER A 42 -5.23 -0.35 -9.69
N ALA A 43 -4.57 0.55 -10.42
CA ALA A 43 -3.14 0.46 -10.71
C ALA A 43 -2.28 0.45 -9.43
N GLU A 44 -2.68 1.19 -8.39
CA GLU A 44 -1.99 1.23 -7.10
C GLU A 44 -2.01 -0.15 -6.41
N ALA A 45 -3.18 -0.80 -6.39
CA ALA A 45 -3.33 -2.12 -5.78
C ALA A 45 -2.54 -3.18 -6.54
N LEU A 46 -2.56 -3.13 -7.88
CA LEU A 46 -1.74 -4.01 -8.73
C LEU A 46 -0.25 -3.81 -8.48
N ALA A 47 0.19 -2.55 -8.44
CA ALA A 47 1.58 -2.20 -8.21
C ALA A 47 2.08 -2.66 -6.84
N GLY A 48 1.30 -2.41 -5.79
CA GLY A 48 1.63 -2.87 -4.45
C GLY A 48 1.72 -4.40 -4.39
N PHE A 49 0.77 -5.10 -5.02
CA PHE A 49 0.84 -6.56 -5.16
C PHE A 49 2.13 -7.03 -5.86
N ILE A 50 2.47 -6.44 -7.01
CA ILE A 50 3.68 -6.80 -7.78
C ILE A 50 4.95 -6.52 -6.95
N ALA A 51 5.03 -5.36 -6.30
CA ALA A 51 6.18 -4.99 -5.48
C ALA A 51 6.40 -5.95 -4.30
N LEU A 52 5.33 -6.41 -3.64
CA LEU A 52 5.42 -7.39 -2.56
C LEU A 52 5.73 -8.80 -3.08
N SER A 53 5.13 -9.21 -4.19
CA SER A 53 5.36 -10.52 -4.81
C SER A 53 6.81 -10.68 -5.29
N TRP A 54 7.39 -9.59 -5.82
CA TRP A 54 8.78 -9.54 -6.26
C TRP A 54 9.78 -9.93 -5.17
N LEU A 55 9.46 -9.66 -3.89
CA LEU A 55 10.32 -10.03 -2.77
C LEU A 55 10.58 -11.54 -2.69
N GLY A 56 9.61 -12.36 -3.11
CA GLY A 56 9.76 -13.82 -3.12
C GLY A 56 10.62 -14.37 -4.25
N GLY A 57 11.08 -13.51 -5.18
CA GLY A 57 11.88 -13.91 -6.33
C GLY A 57 11.11 -14.69 -7.41
N GLU A 58 9.78 -14.85 -7.27
CA GLU A 58 8.95 -15.54 -8.26
C GLU A 58 8.60 -14.67 -9.47
N ALA A 59 8.65 -13.34 -9.31
CA ALA A 59 8.46 -12.41 -10.41
C ALA A 59 9.78 -12.20 -11.17
N ALA A 60 9.78 -12.48 -12.47
CA ALA A 60 10.94 -12.26 -13.35
C ALA A 60 11.29 -10.76 -13.50
N ASP A 61 10.29 -9.89 -13.35
CA ASP A 61 10.41 -8.44 -13.44
C ASP A 61 10.14 -7.83 -12.06
N GLY A 62 11.00 -6.90 -11.65
CA GLY A 62 10.76 -6.06 -10.46
C GLY A 62 9.68 -5.01 -10.69
N PRO A 63 9.33 -4.24 -9.64
CA PRO A 63 8.38 -3.15 -9.78
C PRO A 63 8.84 -2.16 -10.85
N LEU A 64 7.88 -1.54 -11.54
CA LEU A 64 8.11 -0.70 -12.72
C LEU A 64 8.68 -1.43 -13.96
N LEU A 65 8.59 -2.76 -13.98
CA LEU A 65 9.05 -3.67 -15.05
C LEU A 65 10.57 -3.70 -15.22
N TRP A 66 11.31 -3.46 -14.13
CA TRP A 66 12.77 -3.51 -14.14
C TRP A 66 13.27 -4.84 -13.61
N ALA A 67 13.97 -5.59 -14.45
CA ALA A 67 14.60 -6.85 -14.06
C ALA A 67 15.73 -6.59 -13.05
N ALA A 68 15.48 -6.89 -11.78
CA ALA A 68 16.49 -6.86 -10.73
C ALA A 68 16.15 -7.89 -9.63
N PRO A 69 17.16 -8.50 -8.99
CA PRO A 69 16.95 -9.30 -7.79
C PRO A 69 16.37 -8.47 -6.63
N PRO A 70 15.63 -9.08 -5.70
CA PRO A 70 15.07 -8.40 -4.53
C PRO A 70 16.14 -8.12 -3.45
N GLU A 71 17.15 -7.33 -3.80
CA GLU A 71 18.15 -6.81 -2.87
C GLU A 71 17.70 -5.46 -2.31
N GLU A 72 18.09 -5.17 -1.06
CA GLU A 72 17.66 -3.94 -0.36
C GLU A 72 18.01 -2.66 -1.13
N ARG A 73 19.21 -2.61 -1.73
CA ARG A 73 19.65 -1.46 -2.54
C ARG A 73 18.71 -1.19 -3.73
N PHE A 74 18.26 -2.24 -4.41
CA PHE A 74 17.35 -2.09 -5.54
C PHE A 74 15.96 -1.69 -5.06
N ALA A 75 15.49 -2.24 -3.93
CA ALA A 75 14.24 -1.79 -3.33
C ALA A 75 14.28 -0.29 -2.97
N ARG A 76 15.40 0.21 -2.44
CA ARG A 76 15.59 1.63 -2.13
C ARG A 76 15.64 2.50 -3.40
N ALA A 77 16.39 2.07 -4.42
CA ALA A 77 16.45 2.78 -5.69
C ALA A 77 15.08 2.82 -6.38
N PHE A 78 14.35 1.70 -6.39
CA PHE A 78 13.01 1.59 -6.97
C PHE A 78 11.99 2.42 -6.20
N LEU A 79 12.08 2.48 -4.87
CA LEU A 79 11.28 3.39 -4.07
C LEU A 79 11.51 4.84 -4.50
N ALA A 80 12.77 5.29 -4.56
CA ALA A 80 13.10 6.67 -4.93
C ALA A 80 12.60 7.02 -6.34
N VAL A 81 12.76 6.11 -7.30
CA VAL A 81 12.33 6.40 -8.67
C VAL A 81 10.81 6.29 -8.84
N ALA A 82 10.15 5.38 -8.11
CA ALA A 82 8.70 5.33 -8.08
C ALA A 82 8.11 6.61 -7.46
N ASP A 83 8.75 7.17 -6.44
CA ASP A 83 8.35 8.42 -5.80
C ASP A 83 8.44 9.59 -6.79
N ALA A 84 9.60 9.75 -7.43
CA ALA A 84 9.79 10.73 -8.50
C ALA A 84 8.76 10.57 -9.64
N LEU A 85 8.45 9.32 -10.04
CA LEU A 85 7.48 9.07 -11.10
C LEU A 85 6.05 9.39 -10.64
N ALA A 86 5.68 9.06 -9.41
CA ALA A 86 4.35 9.34 -8.85
C ALA A 86 4.10 10.85 -8.77
N GLU A 87 5.09 11.63 -8.37
CA GLU A 87 5.04 13.10 -8.29
C GLU A 87 5.18 13.79 -9.65
N GLY A 88 5.64 13.06 -10.68
CA GLY A 88 5.86 13.62 -12.01
C GLY A 88 7.14 14.46 -12.09
N GLU A 89 8.14 14.11 -11.29
CA GLU A 89 9.44 14.75 -11.26
C GLU A 89 10.32 14.34 -12.46
N SER A 90 11.49 14.96 -12.56
CA SER A 90 12.47 14.66 -13.62
C SER A 90 13.13 13.30 -13.40
N TYR A 91 13.52 12.64 -14.49
CA TYR A 91 14.18 11.34 -14.44
C TYR A 91 15.55 11.45 -13.75
N PRO A 92 15.92 10.53 -12.83
CA PRO A 92 17.24 10.57 -12.22
C PRO A 92 18.36 10.42 -13.27
N PRO A 93 19.42 11.25 -13.20
CA PRO A 93 20.47 11.21 -14.20
C PRO A 93 21.33 9.94 -14.08
N PRO A 94 22.06 9.54 -15.13
CA PRO A 94 22.80 8.27 -15.14
C PRO A 94 23.81 8.08 -13.99
N GLU A 95 24.42 9.15 -13.50
CA GLU A 95 25.32 9.13 -12.34
C GLU A 95 24.62 8.74 -11.05
N TRP A 96 23.35 9.15 -10.88
CA TRP A 96 22.54 8.77 -9.73
C TRP A 96 22.29 7.25 -9.74
N TRP A 97 21.95 6.68 -10.90
CA TRP A 97 21.73 5.24 -11.05
C TRP A 97 22.97 4.40 -10.72
N ARG A 98 24.15 4.87 -11.13
CA ARG A 98 25.41 4.20 -10.79
C ARG A 98 25.71 4.28 -9.29
N ALA A 99 25.43 5.41 -8.66
CA ALA A 99 25.70 5.63 -7.25
C ALA A 99 24.73 4.86 -6.33
N GLU A 100 23.43 4.99 -6.59
CA GLU A 100 22.37 4.49 -5.69
C GLU A 100 21.97 3.04 -6.01
N ALA A 101 21.92 2.67 -7.28
CA ALA A 101 21.46 1.35 -7.72
C ALA A 101 22.62 0.45 -8.20
N GLY A 102 23.82 0.99 -8.42
CA GLY A 102 24.95 0.23 -8.97
C GLY A 102 24.71 -0.28 -10.38
N CYS A 103 23.78 0.34 -11.13
CA CYS A 103 23.39 -0.10 -12.46
C CYS A 103 23.33 1.05 -13.47
N LEU A 104 23.12 0.72 -14.74
CA LEU A 104 22.82 1.70 -15.77
C LEU A 104 21.34 2.08 -15.70
N ALA A 105 21.04 3.33 -16.05
CA ALA A 105 19.67 3.83 -16.16
C ALA A 105 18.85 2.89 -17.08
N PRO A 106 17.75 2.30 -16.61
CA PRO A 106 17.03 1.26 -17.34
C PRO A 106 16.16 1.79 -18.49
N MET A 107 15.94 3.10 -18.56
CA MET A 107 15.23 3.75 -19.66
C MET A 107 15.82 5.11 -20.02
N THR A 108 15.40 5.62 -21.18
CA THR A 108 15.70 6.96 -21.67
C THR A 108 14.78 8.02 -21.05
N GLU A 109 15.20 9.28 -21.09
CA GLU A 109 14.39 10.41 -20.64
C GLU A 109 13.07 10.56 -21.43
N ALA A 110 13.05 10.22 -22.71
CA ALA A 110 11.83 10.23 -23.52
C ALA A 110 10.81 9.20 -23.01
N GLN A 111 11.25 7.98 -22.71
CA GLN A 111 10.41 6.94 -22.12
C GLN A 111 9.93 7.33 -20.72
N TRP A 112 10.77 8.00 -19.93
CA TRP A 112 10.36 8.55 -18.65
C TRP A 112 9.23 9.56 -18.82
N ASN A 113 9.41 10.55 -19.69
CA ASN A 113 8.43 11.62 -19.90
C ASN A 113 7.08 11.08 -20.38
N GLU A 114 7.07 10.04 -21.22
CA GLU A 114 5.86 9.33 -21.61
C GLU A 114 5.13 8.72 -20.39
N ARG A 115 5.88 8.02 -19.52
CA ARG A 115 5.32 7.42 -18.30
C ARG A 115 4.86 8.48 -17.28
N ALA A 116 5.67 9.51 -17.04
CA ALA A 116 5.36 10.60 -16.11
C ALA A 116 4.14 11.42 -16.58
N GLY A 117 3.90 11.52 -17.89
CA GLY A 117 2.69 12.12 -18.45
C GLY A 117 1.42 11.27 -18.32
N SER A 118 1.56 10.01 -17.91
CA SER A 118 0.48 9.01 -17.91
C SER A 118 -0.05 8.81 -16.48
N TRP A 119 -1.26 9.28 -16.20
CA TRP A 119 -1.88 9.11 -14.88
C TRP A 119 -1.93 7.65 -14.37
N PRO A 120 -2.18 6.61 -15.21
CA PRO A 120 -2.16 5.23 -14.73
C PRO A 120 -0.77 4.80 -14.28
N GLU A 121 0.29 5.26 -14.96
CA GLU A 121 1.68 4.98 -14.59
C GLU A 121 2.05 5.68 -13.27
N ARG A 122 1.59 6.91 -13.07
CA ARG A 122 1.79 7.62 -11.79
C ARG A 122 1.08 6.94 -10.63
N PHE A 123 -0.15 6.47 -10.84
CA PHE A 123 -0.89 5.71 -9.83
C PHE A 123 -0.22 4.36 -9.56
N TYR A 124 0.24 3.68 -10.60
CA TYR A 124 1.05 2.48 -10.44
C TYR A 124 2.30 2.77 -9.59
N ALA A 125 3.05 3.82 -9.91
CA ALA A 125 4.24 4.22 -9.17
C ALA A 125 3.93 4.53 -7.70
N HIS A 126 2.84 5.24 -7.41
CA HIS A 126 2.39 5.50 -6.04
C HIS A 126 2.12 4.19 -5.25
N GLY A 127 1.53 3.18 -5.90
CA GLY A 127 1.36 1.85 -5.28
C GLY A 127 2.70 1.15 -4.97
N VAL A 128 3.70 1.29 -5.85
CA VAL A 128 5.07 0.81 -5.60
C VAL A 128 5.68 1.53 -4.39
N VAL A 129 5.56 2.86 -4.32
CA VAL A 129 6.07 3.68 -3.21
C VAL A 129 5.51 3.20 -1.88
N CYS A 130 4.19 3.05 -1.80
CA CYS A 130 3.51 2.60 -0.59
C CYS A 130 4.00 1.23 -0.13
N ALA A 131 4.12 0.26 -1.05
CA ALA A 131 4.54 -1.09 -0.74
C ALA A 131 6.02 -1.19 -0.35
N LEU A 132 6.92 -0.62 -1.16
CA LEU A 132 8.37 -0.64 -0.89
C LEU A 132 8.70 0.17 0.37
N GLY A 133 8.08 1.34 0.54
CA GLY A 133 8.25 2.16 1.73
C GLY A 133 7.82 1.42 3.00
N TRP A 134 6.75 0.63 2.95
CA TRP A 134 6.31 -0.15 4.10
C TRP A 134 7.27 -1.31 4.47
N VAL A 135 7.77 -2.06 3.49
CA VAL A 135 8.69 -3.19 3.75
C VAL A 135 10.11 -2.75 4.12
N LEU A 136 10.54 -1.57 3.64
CA LEU A 136 11.78 -0.90 4.04
C LEU A 136 11.66 -0.19 5.40
N GLY A 137 10.43 -0.03 5.92
CA GLY A 137 10.14 0.67 7.18
C GLY A 137 10.27 2.18 7.12
N VAL A 138 10.07 2.78 5.94
CA VAL A 138 9.78 4.21 5.77
C VAL A 138 8.37 4.52 6.26
N PHE A 139 7.42 3.60 6.02
CA PHE A 139 6.07 3.65 6.54
C PHE A 139 5.81 2.50 7.50
N ASP A 140 5.11 2.79 8.59
CA ASP A 140 4.71 1.78 9.58
C ASP A 140 3.34 1.17 9.32
N ASP A 141 2.40 2.00 8.87
CA ASP A 141 1.02 1.59 8.70
C ASP A 141 0.77 1.07 7.26
N PRO A 142 0.42 -0.22 7.07
CA PRO A 142 0.10 -0.77 5.76
C PRO A 142 -1.15 -0.13 5.13
N ALA A 143 -1.98 0.58 5.90
CA ALA A 143 -3.15 1.29 5.39
C ALA A 143 -2.81 2.34 4.33
N ILE A 144 -1.55 2.77 4.22
CA ILE A 144 -1.11 3.66 3.15
C ILE A 144 -1.31 3.03 1.75
N MET A 145 -1.29 1.70 1.65
CA MET A 145 -1.53 0.95 0.41
C MET A 145 -3.01 0.87 0.00
N ALA A 146 -3.92 1.49 0.75
CA ALA A 146 -5.32 1.56 0.33
C ALA A 146 -5.44 2.49 -0.90
N PRO A 147 -5.89 1.98 -2.06
CA PRO A 147 -5.86 2.70 -3.31
C PRO A 147 -6.71 3.97 -3.25
N LEU A 148 -6.18 5.00 -3.89
CA LEU A 148 -6.82 6.30 -4.07
C LEU A 148 -7.73 6.29 -5.30
N HIS A 149 -7.44 5.47 -6.31
CA HIS A 149 -8.13 5.49 -7.59
C HIS A 149 -8.56 4.08 -8.04
N CYS A 150 -9.69 4.01 -8.74
CA CYS A 150 -10.14 2.83 -9.48
C CYS A 150 -9.41 2.72 -10.84
N GLY A 151 -9.59 1.60 -11.54
CA GLY A 151 -8.99 1.37 -12.87
C GLY A 151 -9.43 2.36 -13.95
N ASP A 152 -10.58 3.00 -13.77
CA ASP A 152 -11.08 4.08 -14.63
C ASP A 152 -10.52 5.48 -14.25
N GLY A 153 -9.64 5.55 -13.26
CA GLY A 153 -9.00 6.78 -12.78
C GLY A 153 -9.84 7.60 -11.81
N ARG A 154 -11.10 7.21 -11.51
CA ARG A 154 -11.92 7.92 -10.52
C ARG A 154 -11.39 7.69 -9.10
N SER A 155 -11.49 8.71 -8.26
CA SER A 155 -11.13 8.61 -6.86
C SER A 155 -12.06 7.65 -6.10
N VAL A 156 -11.47 6.86 -5.22
CA VAL A 156 -12.18 5.98 -4.28
C VAL A 156 -12.79 6.84 -3.17
N GLY A 157 -14.08 6.66 -2.93
CA GLY A 157 -14.78 7.34 -1.84
C GLY A 157 -14.23 6.96 -0.45
N TYR A 158 -14.41 7.86 0.52
CA TYR A 158 -13.91 7.69 1.88
C TYR A 158 -14.33 6.37 2.55
N GLY A 159 -15.62 6.01 2.49
CA GLY A 159 -16.16 4.81 3.15
C GLY A 159 -15.47 3.51 2.72
N PRO A 160 -15.49 3.15 1.42
CA PRO A 160 -14.78 1.99 0.91
C PRO A 160 -13.28 2.02 1.22
N ARG A 161 -12.64 3.19 1.11
CA ARG A 161 -11.21 3.33 1.38
C ARG A 161 -10.89 3.01 2.84
N GLU A 162 -11.67 3.50 3.79
CA GLU A 162 -11.45 3.25 5.21
C GLU A 162 -11.64 1.76 5.57
N GLU A 163 -12.63 1.09 4.96
CA GLU A 163 -12.80 -0.36 5.08
C GLU A 163 -11.53 -1.11 4.63
N TRP A 164 -10.91 -0.69 3.53
CA TRP A 164 -9.70 -1.32 3.02
C TRP A 164 -8.48 -1.02 3.90
N ARG A 165 -8.38 0.19 4.45
CA ARG A 165 -7.33 0.57 5.42
C ARG A 165 -7.37 -0.32 6.66
N VAL A 166 -8.56 -0.55 7.22
CA VAL A 166 -8.76 -1.45 8.36
C VAL A 166 -8.33 -2.88 8.01
N ARG A 167 -8.73 -3.38 6.83
CA ARG A 167 -8.35 -4.73 6.39
C ARG A 167 -6.86 -4.90 6.14
N LEU A 168 -6.20 -3.90 5.55
CA LEU A 168 -4.74 -3.90 5.36
C LEU A 168 -3.99 -4.01 6.68
N ARG A 169 -4.42 -3.26 7.71
CA ARG A 169 -3.87 -3.38 9.07
C ARG A 169 -4.08 -4.78 9.62
N ALA A 170 -5.30 -5.30 9.55
CA ALA A 170 -5.61 -6.65 10.04
C ALA A 170 -4.78 -7.75 9.34
N CYS A 171 -4.51 -7.61 8.04
CA CYS A 171 -3.64 -8.51 7.29
C CYS A 171 -2.19 -8.47 7.78
N ALA A 172 -1.70 -7.31 8.21
CA ALA A 172 -0.33 -7.12 8.67
C ALA A 172 -0.08 -7.58 10.12
N VAL A 173 -1.12 -7.88 10.90
CA VAL A 173 -0.96 -8.40 12.26
C VAL A 173 -0.57 -9.89 12.21
N PRO A 174 0.57 -10.29 12.81
CA PRO A 174 0.96 -11.69 12.93
C PRO A 174 -0.12 -12.54 13.61
N LEU A 175 -0.37 -13.75 13.08
CA LEU A 175 -1.41 -14.67 13.59
C LEU A 175 -1.31 -14.96 15.11
N HIS A 176 -0.10 -14.90 15.69
CA HIS A 176 0.10 -15.15 17.13
C HIS A 176 -0.26 -13.95 18.03
N LEU A 177 -0.31 -12.72 17.50
CA LEU A 177 -0.77 -11.52 18.22
C LEU A 177 -2.29 -11.31 18.07
N ARG A 178 -2.91 -11.94 17.06
CA ARG A 178 -4.37 -11.83 16.80
C ARG A 178 -5.23 -12.35 17.94
N ASN A 179 -4.77 -13.25 18.79
CA ASN A 179 -5.63 -13.80 19.84
C ASN A 179 -5.65 -12.92 21.10
N GLU A 180 -4.56 -12.23 21.43
CA GLU A 180 -4.49 -11.42 22.65
C GLU A 180 -4.97 -9.99 22.40
N GLU A 181 -4.55 -9.37 21.29
CA GLU A 181 -4.94 -7.99 20.94
C GLU A 181 -6.39 -7.89 20.46
N ILE A 182 -6.90 -8.88 19.70
CA ILE A 182 -8.33 -8.89 19.33
C ILE A 182 -9.19 -9.23 20.55
N ALA A 183 -8.74 -10.13 21.43
CA ALA A 183 -9.46 -10.37 22.68
C ALA A 183 -9.45 -9.14 23.59
N GLU A 184 -8.35 -8.37 23.63
CA GLU A 184 -8.27 -7.12 24.38
C GLU A 184 -9.11 -5.99 23.74
N TRP A 185 -9.13 -5.90 22.42
CA TRP A 185 -10.01 -4.98 21.68
C TRP A 185 -11.51 -5.33 21.85
N LEU A 186 -11.86 -6.62 21.86
CA LEU A 186 -13.22 -7.10 22.15
C LEU A 186 -13.58 -6.92 23.64
N ARG A 187 -12.64 -7.11 24.56
CA ARG A 187 -12.83 -6.89 26.01
C ARG A 187 -12.93 -5.40 26.37
N SER A 188 -12.26 -4.52 25.64
CA SER A 188 -12.29 -3.07 25.87
C SER A 188 -13.56 -2.39 25.35
N GLY A 189 -14.51 -3.14 24.76
CA GLY A 189 -15.85 -2.65 24.44
C GLY A 189 -15.91 -1.66 23.27
N ALA A 190 -14.80 -1.43 22.55
CA ALA A 190 -14.75 -0.51 21.40
C ALA A 190 -15.61 -0.98 20.20
N GLY A 191 -16.10 -2.22 20.21
CA GLY A 191 -17.01 -2.79 19.21
C GLY A 191 -18.50 -2.52 19.43
N SER A 192 -18.91 -1.76 20.47
CA SER A 192 -20.32 -1.49 20.74
C SER A 192 -20.64 0.00 20.79
N GLN A 193 -20.54 0.72 19.66
CA GLN A 193 -21.44 1.84 19.37
C GLN A 193 -21.70 1.97 17.87
N SER A 194 -22.77 1.31 17.41
CA SER A 194 -23.59 1.78 16.30
C SER A 194 -24.44 2.96 16.79
N GLY A 195 -24.34 4.15 16.16
CA GLY A 195 -25.33 5.24 16.31
C GLY A 195 -26.64 4.92 15.60
N PRO A 196 -27.57 5.87 15.33
CA PRO A 196 -27.71 7.27 15.78
C PRO A 196 -29.12 7.59 16.38
N ALA A 197 -29.40 8.89 16.62
CA ALA A 197 -30.70 9.56 16.86
C ALA A 197 -31.06 10.00 18.29
N ALA A 198 -30.81 11.30 18.53
CA ALA A 198 -31.78 12.36 18.86
C ALA A 198 -32.73 12.29 20.08
N VAL A 199 -32.93 13.50 20.62
CA VAL A 199 -34.07 14.02 21.40
C VAL A 199 -34.00 13.91 22.93
N GLY A 200 -33.46 14.99 23.52
CA GLY A 200 -34.15 15.88 24.46
C GLY A 200 -34.84 15.30 25.70
N ALA A 201 -34.40 15.73 26.88
CA ALA A 201 -35.24 16.33 27.93
C ALA A 201 -34.41 16.58 29.20
N ALA A 202 -34.21 17.85 29.55
CA ALA A 202 -33.96 18.26 30.93
C ALA A 202 -34.43 19.71 31.16
N ARG A 203 -35.76 19.88 31.25
CA ARG A 203 -36.37 20.73 32.30
C ARG A 203 -36.51 19.80 33.52
N ALA A 204 -36.26 20.16 34.78
CA ALA A 204 -36.79 21.31 35.49
C ALA A 204 -36.15 21.45 36.91
N THR A 205 -35.68 22.66 37.27
CA THR A 205 -35.89 23.46 38.54
C THR A 205 -35.75 22.86 39.96
N PRO A 206 -35.81 23.66 41.06
CA PRO A 206 -35.36 25.04 41.31
C PRO A 206 -34.55 25.16 42.63
N SER A 207 -33.97 26.33 42.91
CA SER A 207 -33.67 26.75 44.29
C SER A 207 -33.72 28.28 44.40
N ARG A 208 -34.75 28.77 45.08
CA ARG A 208 -34.81 30.10 45.68
C ARG A 208 -34.38 29.95 47.14
N SER A 209 -33.48 30.80 47.61
CA SER A 209 -33.59 31.34 48.97
C SER A 209 -33.13 32.79 48.98
N THR A 210 -34.09 33.63 49.31
CA THR A 210 -34.00 35.02 49.73
C THR A 210 -33.12 35.22 50.96
N GLY A 211 -32.43 36.35 51.00
CA GLY A 211 -31.70 36.91 52.14
C GLY A 211 -30.94 38.13 51.67
#